data_AF-A0A8S3G977-F1
#
_entry.id   AF-A0A8S3G977-F1
#
_cell.length_a   1.000
_cell.length_b   1.000
_cell.length_c   1.000
_cell.angle_alpha   90.00
_cell.angle_beta   90.00
_cell.angle_gamma   90.00
#
_symmetry.space_group_name_H-M   'P 1'
#
loop_
_entity.id
_entity.type
_entity.pdbx_description
1 polymer ?
#
loop_
_entity_poly.entity_id
_entity_poly.type
_entity_poly.pdbx_seq_one_letter_code
_entity_poly.pdbx_strand_id
1 'polypeptide(L)'
;MLGTYFTVFDQGSNPKKNVPIEQQRRELAAIAYETNILGFKGPRRMTIIIPGMSSDHHRVEVRPKDNSESLIERWKHNDMSNLLELHNKSPIWNE
;
A
#
# COMPACT_ATOMS: atom_id res chain seq x y z
N MET A 1 -12.73 3.39 12.19
CA MET A 1 -11.58 3.51 11.27
C MET A 1 -11.73 4.82 10.51
N LEU A 2 -10.66 5.60 10.33
CA LEU A 2 -10.71 6.99 9.82
C LEU A 2 -10.82 7.10 8.28
N GLY A 3 -10.74 5.99 7.54
CA GLY A 3 -10.85 6.00 6.08
C GLY A 3 -9.67 6.68 5.37
N THR A 4 -8.48 6.65 5.96
CA THR A 4 -7.24 7.27 5.43
C THR A 4 -6.24 6.27 4.87
N TYR A 5 -6.46 4.98 5.11
CA TYR A 5 -5.63 3.88 4.61
C TYR A 5 -6.48 2.89 3.85
N PHE A 6 -6.01 2.48 2.68
CA PHE A 6 -6.69 1.55 1.81
C PHE A 6 -5.71 0.49 1.32
N THR A 7 -6.18 -0.74 1.19
CA THR A 7 -5.41 -1.84 0.60
C THR A 7 -6.20 -2.43 -0.56
N VAL A 8 -5.52 -2.64 -1.67
CA VAL A 8 -6.07 -3.30 -2.87
C VAL A 8 -5.62 -4.75 -2.85
N PHE A 9 -6.57 -5.66 -2.97
CA PHE A 9 -6.31 -7.10 -3.03
C PHE A 9 -6.64 -7.66 -4.42
N ASP A 10 -6.05 -8.80 -4.76
CA ASP A 10 -6.53 -9.62 -5.87
C ASP A 10 -7.78 -10.44 -5.49
N GLN A 11 -8.15 -11.39 -6.35
CA GLN A 11 -9.32 -12.25 -6.18
C GLN A 11 -9.10 -13.44 -5.22
N GLY A 12 -7.93 -13.53 -4.58
CA GLY A 12 -7.68 -14.62 -3.64
C GLY A 12 -8.59 -14.54 -2.41
N SER A 13 -8.57 -15.61 -1.63
CA SER A 13 -9.33 -15.71 -0.39
C SER A 13 -8.62 -14.98 0.76
N ASN A 14 -9.41 -14.42 1.68
CA ASN A 14 -8.87 -13.82 2.89
C ASN A 14 -8.14 -14.90 3.73
N PRO A 15 -6.86 -14.70 4.14
CA PRO A 15 -6.10 -15.67 4.93
C PRO A 15 -6.80 -16.14 6.20
N LYS A 16 -7.66 -15.29 6.79
CA LYS A 16 -8.46 -15.62 7.98
C LYS A 16 -9.49 -16.74 7.75
N LYS A 17 -9.73 -17.15 6.50
CA LYS A 17 -10.59 -18.29 6.15
C LYS A 17 -9.86 -19.64 6.16
N ASN A 18 -8.59 -19.69 6.61
CA ASN A 18 -7.77 -20.90 6.67
C ASN A 18 -7.67 -21.65 5.33
N VAL A 19 -7.59 -20.91 4.23
CA VAL A 19 -7.34 -21.47 2.90
C VAL A 19 -5.85 -21.74 2.68
N PRO A 20 -5.48 -22.67 1.78
CA PRO A 20 -4.09 -22.86 1.38
C PRO A 20 -3.43 -21.57 0.87
N ILE A 21 -2.11 -21.44 1.07
CA ILE A 21 -1.35 -20.21 0.80
C ILE A 21 -1.49 -19.77 -0.66
N GLU A 22 -1.47 -20.71 -1.60
CA GLU A 22 -1.64 -20.44 -3.04
C GLU A 22 -3.01 -19.83 -3.38
N GLN A 23 -4.02 -20.06 -2.54
CA GLN A 23 -5.37 -19.49 -2.68
C GLN A 23 -5.56 -18.19 -1.91
N GLN A 24 -4.60 -17.79 -1.07
CA GLN A 24 -4.68 -16.55 -0.29
C GLN A 24 -4.44 -15.34 -1.17
N ARG A 25 -5.21 -14.29 -0.91
CA ARG A 25 -5.12 -13.02 -1.62
C ARG A 25 -3.77 -12.35 -1.44
N ARG A 26 -3.36 -11.64 -2.48
CA ARG A 26 -2.16 -10.80 -2.52
C ARG A 26 -2.53 -9.35 -2.28
N GLU A 27 -1.63 -8.58 -1.69
CA GLU A 27 -1.74 -7.13 -1.65
C GLU A 27 -1.09 -6.54 -2.90
N LEU A 28 -1.90 -5.83 -3.70
CA LEU A 28 -1.47 -5.24 -4.98
C LEU A 28 -1.00 -3.81 -4.82
N ALA A 29 -1.61 -3.07 -3.89
CA ALA A 29 -1.24 -1.71 -3.55
C ALA A 29 -1.78 -1.34 -2.17
N ALA A 30 -1.10 -0.41 -1.51
CA ALA A 30 -1.63 0.32 -0.38
C ALA A 30 -1.64 1.82 -0.68
N ILE A 31 -2.66 2.51 -0.19
CA ILE A 31 -2.82 3.95 -0.32
C ILE A 31 -2.93 4.52 1.08
N ALA A 32 -2.07 5.50 1.39
CA ALA A 32 -2.11 6.27 2.62
C ALA A 32 -2.36 7.75 2.27
N TYR A 33 -3.39 8.32 2.88
CA TYR A 33 -3.64 9.75 2.86
C TYR A 33 -3.23 10.34 4.20
N GLU A 34 -2.33 11.32 4.17
CA GLU A 34 -2.00 12.09 5.37
C GLU A 34 -3.20 12.94 5.79
N THR A 35 -3.47 12.95 7.11
CA THR A 35 -4.48 13.82 7.68
C THR A 35 -3.91 15.24 7.72
N ASN A 36 -4.59 16.19 7.07
CA ASN A 36 -4.27 17.60 7.25
C ASN A 36 -4.45 17.98 8.73
N ILE A 37 -3.36 18.34 9.40
CA ILE A 37 -3.39 18.93 10.74
C ILE A 37 -3.79 20.41 10.65
N LEU A 38 -4.39 20.93 11.73
CA LEU A 38 -5.12 22.21 11.77
C LEU A 38 -4.39 23.36 11.05
N GLY A 39 -5.10 23.99 10.11
CA GLY A 39 -4.67 25.22 9.41
C GLY A 39 -4.18 25.01 7.97
N PHE A 40 -3.80 23.79 7.58
CA PHE A 40 -3.35 23.50 6.22
C PHE A 40 -4.53 23.35 5.24
N LYS A 41 -4.76 24.39 4.44
CA LYS A 41 -5.69 24.39 3.30
C LYS A 41 -4.92 24.07 2.02
N GLY A 42 -4.62 22.79 1.81
CA GLY A 42 -3.96 22.31 0.60
C GLY A 42 -4.34 20.86 0.26
N PRO A 43 -4.04 20.39 -0.96
CA PRO A 43 -4.27 18.99 -1.34
C PRO A 43 -3.58 18.04 -0.36
N ARG A 44 -4.29 16.98 0.03
CA ARG A 44 -3.75 15.95 0.93
C ARG A 44 -2.56 15.27 0.26
N ARG A 45 -1.51 15.02 1.03
CA ARG A 45 -0.41 14.15 0.61
C ARG A 45 -0.91 12.71 0.52
N MET A 46 -0.66 12.09 -0.62
CA MET A 46 -1.03 10.72 -0.93
C MET A 46 0.25 9.94 -1.20
N THR A 47 0.42 8.86 -0.45
CA THR A 47 1.47 7.87 -0.67
C THR A 47 0.85 6.59 -1.18
N ILE A 48 1.43 6.03 -2.24
CA ILE A 48 1.07 4.74 -2.82
C ILE A 48 2.25 3.80 -2.63
N ILE A 49 1.99 2.65 -2.03
CA ILE A 49 2.96 1.58 -1.85
C ILE A 49 2.55 0.43 -2.75
N ILE A 50 3.46 -0.02 -3.61
CA ILE A 50 3.25 -1.19 -4.46
C ILE A 50 4.38 -2.20 -4.27
N PRO A 51 4.13 -3.50 -4.51
CA PRO A 51 5.23 -4.45 -4.61
C PRO A 51 6.16 -4.06 -5.75
N GLY A 52 7.47 -4.21 -5.50
CA GLY A 52 8.53 -3.96 -6.46
C GLY A 52 8.55 -4.97 -7.61
N MET A 53 9.56 -4.86 -8.46
CA MET A 53 9.72 -5.67 -9.65
C MET A 53 10.96 -6.57 -9.54
N SER A 54 10.87 -7.81 -10.01
CA SER A 54 12.02 -8.69 -10.18
C SER A 54 12.89 -8.25 -11.37
N SER A 55 14.06 -8.86 -11.53
CA SER A 55 14.94 -8.67 -12.70
C SER A 55 14.24 -8.94 -14.03
N ASP A 56 13.25 -9.83 -14.02
CA ASP A 56 12.48 -10.23 -15.20
C ASP A 56 11.25 -9.34 -15.42
N HIS A 57 11.17 -8.20 -14.74
CA HIS A 57 10.06 -7.25 -14.84
C HIS A 57 8.70 -7.85 -14.46
N HIS A 58 8.70 -8.82 -13.54
CA HIS A 58 7.49 -9.32 -12.90
C HIS A 58 7.33 -8.71 -11.51
N ARG A 59 6.08 -8.47 -11.09
CA ARG A 59 5.81 -7.97 -9.74
C ARG A 59 6.21 -9.02 -8.71
N VAL A 60 6.99 -8.61 -7.70
CA VAL A 60 7.28 -9.47 -6.54
C VAL A 60 5.99 -9.72 -5.78
N GLU A 61 5.69 -10.98 -5.46
CA GLU A 61 4.46 -11.31 -4.73
C GLU A 61 4.52 -10.83 -3.28
N VAL A 62 3.46 -10.15 -2.84
CA VAL A 62 3.24 -9.81 -1.43
C VAL A 62 1.96 -10.48 -0.98
N ARG A 63 2.11 -11.51 -0.14
CA ARG A 63 1.02 -12.29 0.44
C ARG A 63 1.24 -12.34 1.96
N PRO A 64 0.70 -11.37 2.70
CA PRO A 64 0.93 -11.26 4.14
C PRO A 64 0.37 -12.47 4.88
N LYS A 65 1.20 -13.12 5.71
CA LYS A 65 0.78 -14.21 6.61
C LYS A 65 0.16 -13.65 7.89
N ASP A 66 0.59 -12.47 8.29
CA ASP A 66 0.04 -11.70 9.40
C ASP A 66 0.00 -10.20 9.06
N ASN A 67 -0.50 -9.38 9.99
CA ASN A 67 -0.66 -7.95 9.77
C ASN A 67 0.67 -7.21 9.57
N SER A 68 1.78 -7.68 10.18
CA SER A 68 3.08 -7.02 10.13
C SER A 68 3.70 -7.08 8.73
N GLU A 69 3.35 -8.11 7.95
CA GLU A 69 3.79 -8.28 6.57
C GLU A 69 2.93 -7.51 5.54
N SER A 70 1.85 -6.84 5.97
CA SER A 70 1.02 -6.02 5.08
C SER A 70 1.80 -4.81 4.53
N LEU A 71 1.45 -4.34 3.33
CA LEU A 71 2.11 -3.19 2.70
C LEU A 71 2.07 -1.95 3.59
N ILE A 72 0.94 -1.71 4.26
CA ILE A 72 0.78 -0.55 5.16
C ILE A 72 1.69 -0.66 6.37
N GLU A 73 1.72 -1.81 7.03
CA GLU A 73 2.53 -1.97 8.24
C GLU A 73 4.03 -2.00 7.91
N ARG A 74 4.42 -2.63 6.81
CA ARG A 74 5.81 -2.57 6.33
C ARG A 74 6.26 -1.14 6.04
N TRP A 75 5.43 -0.36 5.35
CA TRP A 75 5.70 1.07 5.10
C TRP A 75 5.81 1.89 6.39
N LYS A 76 4.88 1.71 7.35
CA LYS A 76 4.96 2.40 8.65
C LYS A 76 6.23 2.07 9.44
N HIS A 77 6.70 0.83 9.33
CA HIS A 77 7.95 0.37 9.96
C HIS A 77 9.19 0.63 9.11
N ASN A 78 9.05 1.32 7.97
CA ASN A 78 10.13 1.60 7.02
C ASN A 78 10.81 0.35 6.44
N ASP A 79 10.12 -0.79 6.42
CA ASP A 79 10.56 -1.99 5.69
C ASP A 79 10.14 -1.90 4.22
N MET A 80 11.01 -1.30 3.41
CA MET A 80 10.77 -1.09 1.99
C MET A 80 11.41 -2.18 1.10
N SER A 81 11.78 -3.32 1.68
CA SER A 81 12.40 -4.43 0.94
C SER A 81 11.47 -4.96 -0.15
N ASN A 82 11.88 -4.90 -1.42
CA ASN A 82 11.05 -5.25 -2.58
C ASN A 82 9.73 -4.46 -2.67
N LEU A 83 9.69 -3.23 -2.17
CA LEU A 83 8.55 -2.33 -2.30
C LEU A 83 8.96 -1.07 -3.07
N LEU A 84 7.98 -0.41 -3.67
CA LEU A 84 8.14 0.92 -4.27
C LEU A 84 7.16 1.88 -3.61
N GLU A 85 7.69 3.02 -3.16
CA GLU A 85 6.90 4.14 -2.67
C GLU A 85 6.76 5.20 -3.76
N LEU A 86 5.52 5.63 -3.96
CA LEU A 86 5.14 6.64 -4.93
C LEU A 86 4.33 7.72 -4.22
N HIS A 87 4.40 8.94 -4.73
CA HIS A 87 3.64 10.06 -4.20
C HIS A 87 2.85 10.74 -5.32
N ASN A 88 1.72 11.35 -4.95
CA ASN A 88 1.05 12.25 -5.88
C ASN A 88 1.99 13.41 -6.25
N LYS A 89 1.96 13.81 -7.53
CA LYS A 89 2.65 15.02 -7.96
C LYS A 89 2.06 16.22 -7.22
N SER A 90 2.91 17.11 -6.72
CA SER A 90 2.46 18.35 -6.10
C SER A 90 1.70 19.20 -7.13
N PRO A 91 0.55 19.78 -6.74
CA PRO A 91 -0.22 20.65 -7.63
C PRO A 91 0.64 21.86 -8.03
N ILE A 92 0.46 22.33 -9.26
CA ILE A 92 0.96 23.63 -9.72
C ILE A 92 -0.29 24.49 -9.88
N TRP A 93 -0.34 25.61 -9.15
CA TRP A 93 -1.43 26.57 -9.29
C TRP A 93 -1.15 27.42 -10.53
N ASN A 94 -2.07 27.42 -11.48
CA ASN A 94 -2.04 28.37 -12.59
C ASN A 94 -2.68 29.68 -12.12
N GLU A 95 -2.09 30.80 -12.56
CA GLU A 95 -2.65 32.15 -12.40
C GLU A 95 -3.88 32.37 -13.31
#